data_AF-A0A554X656-F1
#
_entry.id   AF-A0A554X656-F1
#
_cell.length_a   1.000
_cell.length_b   1.000
_cell.length_c   1.000
_cell.angle_alpha   90.00
_cell.angle_beta   90.00
_cell.angle_gamma   90.00
#
_symmetry.space_group_name_H-M   'P 1'
#
loop_
_entity.id
_entity.type
_entity.pdbx_description
1 polymer ?
#
loop_
_entity_poly.entity_id
_entity_poly.type
_entity_poly.pdbx_seq_one_letter_code
_entity_poly.pdbx_strand_id
1 'polypeptide(L)'
;MVTPPPPAPADGPTHDWMLRWTTLETQLAALLAAPLRHPDCLPRLQRLLADAQALLEQDEDASLYWLFQLAASTPVGYSTSHALACWAMCRLLAPAVGLAGEEAAALERAALTMNIGMTRLQDTLAAQREPPTQEQRALIDTHAARGAQWLRECGVRDARWLEIVEQHHESDSHDVAVRLLQRMDRYTALISPRETRPGRNVTDSARTLLVRPGGQLDDIGRALLHTLGICPPGTFVRLADGRIAVVLRRSGRPGEPWVSPVLDAEGHPVLEPILVDTGDDDTAIEAALQTATVRVRLDHARLLQLSRQVPVRAR
;
A
#
# COMPACT_ATOMS: atom_id res chain seq x y z
N MET A 1 35.00 13.94 -20.97
CA MET A 1 34.14 13.01 -20.22
C MET A 1 34.29 13.33 -18.75
N VAL A 2 33.36 14.10 -18.19
CA VAL A 2 33.31 14.35 -16.75
C VAL A 2 32.61 13.13 -16.15
N THR A 3 33.34 12.32 -15.38
CA THR A 3 32.76 11.26 -14.56
C THR A 3 31.76 11.89 -13.60
N PRO A 4 30.51 11.39 -13.51
CA PRO A 4 29.57 11.89 -12.52
C PRO A 4 30.18 11.68 -11.12
N PRO A 5 29.95 12.63 -10.18
CA PRO A 5 30.39 12.45 -8.80
C PRO A 5 29.78 11.16 -8.24
N PRO A 6 30.51 10.41 -7.39
CA PRO A 6 29.93 9.27 -6.70
C PRO A 6 28.69 9.75 -5.90
N PRO A 7 27.60 8.96 -5.86
CA PRO A 7 26.45 9.31 -5.05
C PRO A 7 26.93 9.57 -3.62
N ALA A 8 26.45 10.67 -3.02
CA ALA A 8 26.68 10.94 -1.61
C ALA A 8 26.33 9.68 -0.81
N PRO A 9 27.12 9.30 0.21
CA PRO A 9 26.80 8.11 0.99
C PRO A 9 25.39 8.29 1.55
N ALA A 10 24.46 7.50 1.02
CA ALA A 10 23.46 6.79 1.77
C ALA A 10 23.47 7.13 3.28
N ASP A 11 22.62 8.06 3.72
CA ASP A 11 22.44 8.31 5.15
C ASP A 11 22.09 6.98 5.82
N GLY A 12 22.96 6.52 6.73
CA GLY A 12 22.79 5.26 7.46
C GLY A 12 21.38 5.05 8.04
N PRO A 13 20.73 6.08 8.61
CA PRO A 13 19.35 5.96 9.12
C PRO A 13 18.28 5.63 8.06
N THR A 14 18.41 6.10 6.82
CA THR A 14 17.44 5.78 5.76
C THR A 14 17.60 4.33 5.30
N HIS A 15 18.86 3.89 5.13
CA HIS A 15 19.16 2.51 4.75
C HIS A 15 18.73 1.51 5.81
N ASP A 16 18.99 1.82 7.09
CA ASP A 16 18.51 1.00 8.21
C ASP A 16 16.98 0.89 8.23
N TRP A 17 16.27 2.01 8.04
CA TRP A 17 14.81 2.01 7.97
C TRP A 17 14.28 1.15 6.80
N MET A 18 14.89 1.26 5.62
CA MET A 18 14.53 0.42 4.46
C MET A 18 14.80 -1.06 4.73
N LEU A 19 15.95 -1.38 5.36
CA LEU A 19 16.31 -2.75 5.72
C LEU A 19 15.31 -3.35 6.72
N ARG A 20 14.84 -2.56 7.69
CA ARG A 20 13.81 -2.99 8.64
C ARG A 20 12.50 -3.35 7.94
N TRP A 21 12.05 -2.54 6.97
CA TRP A 21 10.87 -2.89 6.16
C TRP A 21 11.07 -4.16 5.32
N THR A 22 12.20 -4.29 4.63
CA THR A 22 12.49 -5.48 3.82
C THR A 22 12.59 -6.74 4.67
N THR A 23 13.18 -6.63 5.87
CA THR A 23 13.25 -7.72 6.84
C THR A 23 11.86 -8.12 7.31
N LEU A 24 11.01 -7.14 7.63
CA LEU A 24 9.63 -7.35 8.04
C LEU A 24 8.81 -8.04 6.95
N GLU A 25 8.89 -7.57 5.71
CA GLU A 25 8.23 -8.19 4.56
C GLU A 25 8.67 -9.65 4.38
N THR A 26 9.98 -9.91 4.42
CA THR A 26 10.51 -11.28 4.27
C THR A 26 10.02 -12.21 5.38
N GLN A 27 10.03 -11.75 6.63
CA GLN A 27 9.58 -12.55 7.77
C GLN A 27 8.07 -12.79 7.76
N LEU A 28 7.29 -11.78 7.35
CA LEU A 28 5.85 -11.89 7.20
C LEU A 28 5.48 -12.84 6.04
N ALA A 29 6.15 -12.73 4.89
CA ALA A 29 5.95 -13.63 3.76
C ALA A 29 6.18 -15.10 4.16
N ALA A 30 7.26 -15.37 4.89
CA ALA A 30 7.56 -16.72 5.38
C ALA A 30 6.46 -17.26 6.31
N LEU A 31 5.94 -16.40 7.20
CA LEU A 31 4.88 -16.77 8.14
C LEU A 31 3.54 -17.02 7.42
N LEU A 32 3.10 -16.10 6.56
CA LEU A 32 1.83 -16.19 5.84
C LEU A 32 1.82 -17.35 4.83
N ALA A 33 2.96 -17.69 4.23
CA ALA A 33 3.06 -18.78 3.28
C ALA A 33 2.93 -20.17 3.93
N ALA A 34 3.11 -20.31 5.25
CA ALA A 34 3.00 -21.60 5.94
C ALA A 34 2.68 -21.45 7.44
N PRO A 35 1.55 -20.83 7.81
CA PRO A 35 1.26 -20.47 9.20
C PRO A 35 1.27 -21.67 10.15
N LEU A 36 0.70 -22.80 9.71
CA LEU A 36 0.59 -24.03 10.51
C LEU A 36 1.92 -24.77 10.73
N ARG A 37 3.00 -24.35 10.05
CA ARG A 37 4.34 -24.91 10.29
C ARG A 37 5.06 -24.24 11.47
N HIS A 38 4.48 -23.19 12.04
CA HIS A 38 5.07 -22.41 13.11
C HIS A 38 4.28 -22.59 14.42
N PRO A 39 4.82 -23.33 15.40
CA PRO A 39 4.18 -23.47 16.71
C PRO A 39 3.96 -22.12 17.42
N ASP A 40 4.78 -21.12 17.11
CA ASP A 40 4.71 -19.74 17.61
C ASP A 40 4.03 -18.78 16.62
N CYS A 41 3.16 -19.28 15.73
CA CYS A 41 2.49 -18.50 14.68
C CYS A 41 1.89 -17.18 15.20
N LEU A 42 1.02 -17.23 16.22
CA LEU A 42 0.39 -16.03 16.77
C LEU A 42 1.39 -15.07 17.46
N PRO A 43 2.24 -15.50 18.41
CA PRO A 43 3.26 -14.62 18.99
C PRO A 43 4.19 -13.98 17.95
N ARG A 44 4.52 -14.70 16.87
CA ARG A 44 5.34 -14.18 15.78
C ARG A 44 4.58 -13.15 14.95
N LEU A 45 3.32 -13.41 14.61
CA LEU A 45 2.46 -12.47 13.90
C LEU A 45 2.28 -11.16 14.69
N GLN A 46 2.07 -11.26 16.00
CA GLN A 46 1.92 -10.08 16.88
C GLN A 46 3.19 -9.22 16.92
N ARG A 47 4.37 -9.84 16.97
CA ARG A 47 5.65 -9.12 16.89
C ARG A 47 5.81 -8.39 15.57
N LEU A 48 5.54 -9.08 14.45
CA LEU A 48 5.62 -8.48 13.11
C LEU A 48 4.63 -7.33 12.93
N LEU A 49 3.41 -7.46 13.46
CA LEU A 49 2.43 -6.37 13.44
C LEU A 49 2.92 -5.17 14.26
N ALA A 50 3.48 -5.39 15.46
CA ALA A 50 4.03 -4.31 16.28
C ALA A 50 5.21 -3.60 15.60
N ASP A 51 6.10 -4.36 14.95
CA ASP A 51 7.21 -3.80 14.17
C ASP A 51 6.71 -2.96 12.98
N ALA A 52 5.67 -3.43 12.28
CA ALA A 52 5.05 -2.70 11.18
C ALA A 52 4.42 -1.39 11.68
N GLN A 53 3.67 -1.45 12.79
CA GLN A 53 3.07 -0.28 13.43
C GLN A 53 4.14 0.76 13.80
N ALA A 54 5.22 0.33 14.45
CA ALA A 54 6.31 1.23 14.84
C ALA A 54 7.00 1.88 13.62
N LEU A 55 7.18 1.14 12.52
CA LEU A 55 7.76 1.68 11.29
C LEU A 55 6.83 2.69 10.60
N LEU A 56 5.52 2.42 10.57
CA LEU A 56 4.52 3.34 10.00
C LEU A 56 4.40 4.62 10.84
N GLU A 57 4.38 4.51 12.17
CA GLU A 57 4.33 5.65 13.08
C GLU A 57 5.58 6.53 13.02
N GLN A 58 6.74 5.93 12.72
CA GLN A 58 7.99 6.67 12.57
C GLN A 58 7.91 7.67 11.40
N ASP A 59 7.35 7.28 10.26
CA ASP A 59 7.11 8.18 9.11
C ASP A 59 6.05 7.61 8.16
N GLU A 60 4.79 8.04 8.35
CA GLU A 60 3.65 7.53 7.58
C GLU A 60 3.80 7.72 6.06
N ASP A 61 4.30 8.90 5.62
CA ASP A 61 4.41 9.21 4.20
C ASP A 61 5.49 8.36 3.54
N ALA A 62 6.65 8.23 4.20
CA ALA A 62 7.73 7.37 3.74
C ALA A 62 7.28 5.91 3.67
N SER A 63 6.55 5.43 4.68
CA SER A 63 5.98 4.09 4.70
C SER A 63 4.96 3.86 3.59
N LEU A 64 4.04 4.79 3.36
CA LEU A 64 3.10 4.70 2.24
C LEU A 64 3.82 4.65 0.90
N TYR A 65 4.80 5.54 0.71
CA TYR A 65 5.66 5.52 -0.48
C TYR A 65 6.31 4.15 -0.66
N TRP A 66 6.96 3.63 0.40
CA TRP A 66 7.67 2.36 0.35
C TRP A 66 6.73 1.18 0.03
N LEU A 67 5.62 1.08 0.76
CA LEU A 67 4.64 0.00 0.57
C LEU A 67 4.00 0.04 -0.82
N PHE A 68 3.69 1.23 -1.35
CA PHE A 68 3.13 1.34 -2.70
C PHE A 68 4.18 1.08 -3.78
N GLN A 69 5.44 1.46 -3.58
CA GLN A 69 6.51 1.12 -4.51
C GLN A 69 6.79 -0.39 -4.52
N LEU A 70 6.83 -1.05 -3.36
CA LEU A 70 6.89 -2.51 -3.27
C LEU A 70 5.70 -3.15 -3.98
N ALA A 71 4.49 -2.75 -3.61
CA ALA A 71 3.26 -3.32 -4.16
C ALA A 71 3.06 -3.03 -5.64
N ALA A 72 3.71 -2.01 -6.23
CA ALA A 72 3.54 -1.62 -7.63
C ALA A 72 4.67 -2.07 -8.57
N SER A 73 5.80 -2.54 -8.04
CA SER A 73 7.03 -2.76 -8.82
C SER A 73 7.22 -4.19 -9.33
N THR A 74 6.69 -5.19 -8.62
CA THR A 74 6.91 -6.60 -8.95
C THR A 74 5.72 -7.48 -8.54
N PRO A 75 5.39 -8.53 -9.31
CA PRO A 75 4.45 -9.57 -8.87
C PRO A 75 5.08 -10.56 -7.87
N VAL A 76 6.41 -10.55 -7.69
CA VAL A 76 7.09 -11.42 -6.71
C VAL A 76 6.80 -10.93 -5.31
N GLY A 77 6.32 -11.82 -4.43
CA GLY A 77 5.93 -11.45 -3.07
C GLY A 77 4.60 -10.69 -2.97
N TYR A 78 3.82 -10.67 -4.06
CA TYR A 78 2.55 -9.94 -4.20
C TYR A 78 1.65 -10.07 -2.96
N SER A 79 1.45 -11.27 -2.44
CA SER A 79 0.56 -11.53 -1.31
C SER A 79 0.96 -10.74 -0.05
N THR A 80 2.27 -10.59 0.19
CA THR A 80 2.79 -9.93 1.40
C THR A 80 2.77 -8.42 1.25
N SER A 81 3.23 -7.90 0.10
CA SER A 81 3.17 -6.47 -0.19
C SER A 81 1.70 -5.97 -0.22
N HIS A 82 0.78 -6.79 -0.74
CA HIS A 82 -0.67 -6.54 -0.69
C HIS A 82 -1.21 -6.52 0.73
N ALA A 83 -0.85 -7.50 1.56
CA ALA A 83 -1.28 -7.55 2.97
C ALA A 83 -0.79 -6.32 3.77
N LEU A 84 0.47 -5.91 3.57
CA LEU A 84 1.04 -4.73 4.23
C LEU A 84 0.38 -3.42 3.76
N ALA A 85 0.13 -3.27 2.46
CA ALA A 85 -0.57 -2.10 1.92
C ALA A 85 -2.02 -2.02 2.43
N CYS A 86 -2.75 -3.14 2.44
CA CYS A 86 -4.11 -3.22 3.01
C CYS A 86 -4.12 -2.84 4.48
N TRP A 87 -3.20 -3.42 5.26
CA TRP A 87 -3.05 -3.13 6.69
C TRP A 87 -2.77 -1.65 6.94
N ALA A 88 -1.77 -1.07 6.26
CA ALA A 88 -1.40 0.33 6.45
C ALA A 88 -2.56 1.28 6.13
N MET A 89 -3.28 1.03 5.03
CA MET A 89 -4.45 1.85 4.69
C MET A 89 -5.61 1.68 5.68
N CYS A 90 -5.91 0.46 6.12
CA CYS A 90 -6.94 0.24 7.14
C CYS A 90 -6.60 0.96 8.45
N ARG A 91 -5.34 0.88 8.89
CA ARG A 91 -4.85 1.58 10.09
C ARG A 91 -5.01 3.10 9.98
N LEU A 92 -4.58 3.68 8.86
CA LEU A 92 -4.65 5.14 8.66
C LEU A 92 -6.10 5.65 8.53
N LEU A 93 -7.00 4.84 7.95
CA LEU A 93 -8.38 5.24 7.68
C LEU A 93 -9.35 4.96 8.83
N ALA A 94 -9.03 3.99 9.71
CA ALA A 94 -9.90 3.59 10.81
C ALA A 94 -10.43 4.77 11.65
N PRO A 95 -9.60 5.75 12.09
CA PRO A 95 -10.10 6.89 12.87
C PRO A 95 -11.09 7.76 12.10
N ALA A 96 -10.86 7.97 10.80
CA ALA A 96 -11.70 8.82 9.95
C ALA A 96 -13.09 8.23 9.68
N VAL A 97 -13.26 6.92 9.90
CA VAL A 97 -14.56 6.24 9.84
C VAL A 97 -15.11 5.86 11.23
N GLY A 98 -14.51 6.39 12.29
CA GLY A 98 -14.99 6.22 13.67
C GLY A 98 -14.61 4.90 14.34
N LEU A 99 -13.65 4.14 13.78
CA LEU A 99 -13.13 2.92 14.41
C LEU A 99 -11.96 3.27 15.34
N ALA A 100 -11.97 2.74 16.56
CA ALA A 100 -10.95 2.96 17.57
C ALA A 100 -10.85 1.76 18.54
N GLY A 101 -9.80 1.73 19.37
CA GLY A 101 -9.61 0.71 20.41
C GLY A 101 -9.52 -0.70 19.84
N GLU A 102 -10.17 -1.66 20.51
CA GLU A 102 -10.15 -3.07 20.10
C GLU A 102 -10.74 -3.32 18.71
N GLU A 103 -11.69 -2.50 18.29
CA GLU A 103 -12.31 -2.63 16.96
C GLU A 103 -11.30 -2.29 15.85
N ALA A 104 -10.55 -1.20 16.01
CA ALA A 104 -9.47 -0.85 15.09
C ALA A 104 -8.34 -1.88 15.13
N ALA A 105 -8.00 -2.40 16.32
CA ALA A 105 -6.99 -3.44 16.46
C ALA A 105 -7.40 -4.75 15.76
N ALA A 106 -8.68 -5.15 15.87
CA ALA A 106 -9.22 -6.31 15.17
C ALA A 106 -9.17 -6.13 13.64
N LEU A 107 -9.56 -4.95 13.14
CA LEU A 107 -9.44 -4.60 11.72
C LEU A 107 -8.00 -4.69 11.22
N GLU A 108 -7.02 -4.16 11.95
CA GLU A 108 -5.62 -4.22 11.54
C GLU A 108 -5.10 -5.65 11.45
N ARG A 109 -5.39 -6.46 12.48
CA ARG A 109 -5.03 -7.87 12.51
C ARG A 109 -5.69 -8.63 11.35
N ALA A 110 -6.96 -8.33 11.07
CA ALA A 110 -7.69 -8.90 9.94
C ALA A 110 -7.08 -8.46 8.60
N ALA A 111 -6.76 -7.18 8.41
CA ALA A 111 -6.22 -6.67 7.17
C ALA A 111 -4.88 -7.31 6.79
N LEU A 112 -4.03 -7.58 7.78
CA LEU A 112 -2.75 -8.25 7.57
C LEU A 112 -2.89 -9.75 7.26
N THR A 113 -4.03 -10.38 7.60
CA THR A 113 -4.19 -11.84 7.57
C THR A 113 -5.39 -12.37 6.78
N MET A 114 -6.25 -11.51 6.23
CA MET A 114 -7.48 -11.92 5.55
C MET A 114 -7.25 -12.94 4.43
N ASN A 115 -6.11 -12.80 3.73
CA ASN A 115 -5.72 -13.66 2.62
C ASN A 115 -4.81 -14.82 3.01
N ILE A 116 -4.59 -15.07 4.31
CA ILE A 116 -3.68 -16.13 4.80
C ILE A 116 -4.07 -17.51 4.26
N GLY A 117 -5.39 -17.74 4.08
CA GLY A 117 -5.92 -18.97 3.51
C GLY A 117 -5.53 -19.18 2.04
N MET A 118 -5.07 -18.16 1.32
CA MET A 118 -4.71 -18.25 -0.10
C MET A 118 -3.36 -17.62 -0.46
N THR A 119 -2.49 -17.27 0.50
CA THR A 119 -1.22 -16.55 0.27
C THR A 119 -0.42 -17.11 -0.91
N ARG A 120 -0.12 -18.42 -0.93
CA ARG A 120 0.63 -19.06 -2.02
C ARG A 120 -0.09 -19.02 -3.37
N LEU A 121 -1.40 -19.24 -3.35
CA LEU A 121 -2.22 -19.17 -4.55
C LEU A 121 -2.26 -17.73 -5.07
N GLN A 122 -2.33 -16.75 -4.19
CA GLN A 122 -2.34 -15.33 -4.54
C GLN A 122 -1.04 -14.93 -5.26
N ASP A 123 0.13 -15.40 -4.79
CA ASP A 123 1.40 -15.20 -5.49
C ASP A 123 1.43 -15.90 -6.86
N THR A 124 0.91 -17.13 -6.94
CA THR A 124 0.80 -17.86 -8.22
C THR A 124 -0.09 -17.10 -9.21
N LEU A 125 -1.25 -16.63 -8.77
CA LEU A 125 -2.21 -15.88 -9.60
C LEU A 125 -1.67 -14.50 -10.03
N ALA A 126 -0.82 -13.86 -9.22
CA ALA A 126 -0.19 -12.60 -9.60
C ALA A 126 0.76 -12.77 -10.79
N ALA A 127 1.40 -13.94 -10.91
CA ALA A 127 2.29 -14.34 -11.99
C ALA A 127 1.64 -15.29 -13.01
N GLN A 128 0.31 -15.36 -13.07
CA GLN A 128 -0.42 -16.23 -14.00
C GLN A 128 -1.03 -15.40 -15.13
N ARG A 129 -0.92 -15.90 -16.37
CA ARG A 129 -1.53 -15.25 -17.54
C ARG A 129 -2.95 -15.71 -17.82
N GLU A 130 -3.22 -16.96 -17.53
CA GLU A 130 -4.49 -17.60 -17.78
C GLU A 130 -5.49 -17.22 -16.68
N PRO A 131 -6.81 -17.19 -16.98
CA PRO A 131 -7.82 -17.09 -15.95
C PRO A 131 -7.68 -18.21 -14.90
N PRO A 132 -8.11 -18.00 -13.64
CA PRO A 132 -8.07 -19.04 -12.62
C PRO A 132 -8.81 -20.30 -13.07
N THR A 133 -8.20 -21.47 -12.89
CA THR A 133 -8.85 -22.77 -13.12
C THR A 133 -10.03 -22.96 -12.16
N GLN A 134 -10.88 -23.96 -12.41
CA GLN A 134 -11.99 -24.28 -11.50
C GLN A 134 -11.50 -24.63 -10.09
N GLU A 135 -10.37 -25.34 -9.97
CA GLU A 135 -9.75 -25.67 -8.68
C GLU A 135 -9.24 -24.41 -7.97
N GLN A 136 -8.53 -23.54 -8.69
CA GLN A 136 -8.09 -22.26 -8.15
C GLN A 136 -9.26 -21.37 -7.73
N ARG A 137 -10.36 -21.38 -8.51
CA ARG A 137 -11.60 -20.68 -8.17
C ARG A 137 -12.18 -21.19 -6.86
N ALA A 138 -12.31 -22.51 -6.68
CA ALA A 138 -12.80 -23.08 -5.43
C ALA A 138 -11.91 -22.70 -4.22
N LEU A 139 -10.58 -22.65 -4.42
CA LEU A 139 -9.63 -22.20 -3.40
C LEU A 139 -9.77 -20.70 -3.09
N ILE A 140 -10.07 -19.87 -4.09
CA ILE A 140 -10.42 -18.45 -3.91
C ILE A 140 -11.75 -18.36 -3.16
N ASP A 141 -12.80 -19.04 -3.57
CA ASP A 141 -14.13 -18.85 -2.97
C ASP A 141 -14.17 -19.27 -1.48
N THR A 142 -13.29 -20.18 -1.07
CA THR A 142 -13.22 -20.70 0.31
C THR A 142 -12.11 -20.10 1.18
N HIS A 143 -11.28 -19.19 0.65
CA HIS A 143 -10.09 -18.74 1.36
C HIS A 143 -10.38 -17.99 2.67
N ALA A 144 -11.46 -17.22 2.75
CA ALA A 144 -11.82 -16.45 3.94
C ALA A 144 -12.10 -17.38 5.13
N ALA A 145 -12.98 -18.37 4.93
CA ALA A 145 -13.30 -19.39 5.93
C ALA A 145 -12.07 -20.22 6.31
N ARG A 146 -11.28 -20.66 5.32
CA ARG A 146 -10.02 -21.39 5.57
C ARG A 146 -9.01 -20.55 6.33
N GLY A 147 -8.88 -19.27 6.00
CA GLY A 147 -7.98 -18.33 6.65
C GLY A 147 -8.31 -18.18 8.12
N ALA A 148 -9.59 -17.97 8.45
CA ALA A 148 -10.04 -17.92 9.83
C ALA A 148 -9.84 -19.24 10.58
N GLN A 149 -10.06 -20.39 9.93
CA GLN A 149 -9.72 -21.68 10.52
C GLN A 149 -8.21 -21.77 10.85
N TRP A 150 -7.32 -21.42 9.91
CA TRP A 150 -5.87 -21.45 10.14
C TRP A 150 -5.43 -20.48 11.24
N LEU A 151 -6.08 -19.31 11.34
CA LEU A 151 -5.83 -18.37 12.44
C LEU A 151 -6.24 -18.97 13.80
N ARG A 152 -7.38 -19.67 13.88
CA ARG A 152 -7.78 -20.41 15.10
C ARG A 152 -6.75 -21.48 15.47
N GLU A 153 -6.25 -22.22 14.49
CA GLU A 153 -5.19 -23.23 14.68
C GLU A 153 -3.85 -22.61 15.10
N CYS A 154 -3.53 -21.40 14.64
CA CYS A 154 -2.42 -20.59 15.12
C CYS A 154 -2.60 -20.06 16.56
N GLY A 155 -3.78 -20.26 17.17
CA GLY A 155 -4.08 -19.84 18.54
C GLY A 155 -4.86 -18.53 18.64
N VAL A 156 -5.33 -17.95 17.54
CA VAL A 156 -6.17 -16.73 17.59
C VAL A 156 -7.50 -17.04 18.26
N ARG A 157 -7.85 -16.24 19.27
CA ARG A 157 -9.12 -16.31 20.02
C ARG A 157 -9.94 -15.04 19.96
N ASP A 158 -9.42 -13.99 19.32
CA ASP A 158 -10.15 -12.75 19.08
C ASP A 158 -11.27 -13.03 18.07
N ALA A 159 -12.50 -13.07 18.57
CA ALA A 159 -13.68 -13.36 17.77
C ALA A 159 -13.91 -12.29 16.68
N ARG A 160 -13.61 -11.03 16.99
CA ARG A 160 -13.86 -9.91 16.08
C ARG A 160 -12.88 -9.91 14.91
N TRP A 161 -11.60 -10.18 15.19
CA TRP A 161 -10.61 -10.39 14.13
C TRP A 161 -11.02 -11.54 13.20
N LEU A 162 -11.38 -12.71 13.76
CA LEU A 162 -11.78 -13.86 12.97
C LEU A 162 -13.04 -13.58 12.13
N GLU A 163 -14.02 -12.88 12.70
CA GLU A 163 -15.24 -12.47 12.00
C GLU A 163 -14.93 -11.59 10.79
N ILE A 164 -14.11 -10.54 10.96
CA ILE A 164 -13.74 -9.65 9.85
C ILE A 164 -13.02 -10.44 8.75
N VAL A 165 -12.16 -11.40 9.10
CA VAL A 165 -11.51 -12.29 8.12
C VAL A 165 -12.53 -13.18 7.40
N GLU A 166 -13.54 -13.71 8.07
CA GLU A 166 -14.56 -14.56 7.42
C GLU A 166 -15.48 -13.75 6.50
N GLN A 167 -15.80 -12.51 6.87
CA GLN A 167 -16.78 -11.67 6.20
C GLN A 167 -16.20 -10.71 5.16
N HIS A 168 -14.88 -10.65 4.96
CA HIS A 168 -14.28 -9.65 4.05
C HIS A 168 -14.64 -9.80 2.55
N HIS A 169 -15.46 -10.79 2.15
CA HIS A 169 -16.09 -10.86 0.81
C HIS A 169 -17.62 -10.76 0.83
N GLU A 170 -18.23 -10.62 2.01
CA GLU A 170 -19.68 -10.52 2.16
C GLU A 170 -20.23 -9.26 1.48
N SER A 171 -21.13 -9.45 0.52
CA SER A 171 -21.77 -8.34 -0.17
C SER A 171 -22.74 -7.61 0.76
N ASP A 172 -22.79 -6.28 0.65
CA ASP A 172 -23.73 -5.43 1.40
C ASP A 172 -23.61 -5.52 2.95
N SER A 173 -22.42 -5.85 3.46
CA SER A 173 -22.13 -5.75 4.88
C SER A 173 -22.41 -4.33 5.40
N HIS A 174 -23.06 -4.22 6.55
CA HIS A 174 -23.32 -2.94 7.23
C HIS A 174 -22.21 -2.59 8.22
N ASP A 175 -21.28 -3.51 8.43
CA ASP A 175 -20.17 -3.40 9.34
C ASP A 175 -19.07 -2.51 8.74
N VAL A 176 -18.73 -1.42 9.44
CA VAL A 176 -17.78 -0.42 8.93
C VAL A 176 -16.37 -1.00 8.78
N ALA A 177 -15.93 -1.91 9.67
CA ALA A 177 -14.61 -2.52 9.58
C ALA A 177 -14.51 -3.46 8.38
N VAL A 178 -15.53 -4.30 8.18
CA VAL A 178 -15.61 -5.21 7.02
C VAL A 178 -15.67 -4.42 5.71
N ARG A 179 -16.53 -3.39 5.63
CA ARG A 179 -16.64 -2.51 4.45
C ARG A 179 -15.33 -1.77 4.16
N LEU A 180 -14.63 -1.30 5.20
CA LEU A 180 -13.33 -0.64 5.03
C LEU A 180 -12.30 -1.62 4.48
N LEU A 181 -12.20 -2.81 5.08
CA LEU A 181 -11.26 -3.84 4.63
C LEU A 181 -11.52 -4.25 3.17
N GLN A 182 -12.78 -4.52 2.81
CA GLN A 182 -13.20 -4.84 1.44
C GLN A 182 -12.74 -3.80 0.42
N ARG A 183 -12.85 -2.52 0.77
CA ARG A 183 -12.45 -1.45 -0.13
C ARG A 183 -10.94 -1.33 -0.24
N MET A 184 -10.23 -1.50 0.86
CA MET A 184 -8.77 -1.46 0.87
C MET A 184 -8.16 -2.66 0.14
N ASP A 185 -8.77 -3.84 0.26
CA ASP A 185 -8.41 -5.03 -0.51
C ASP A 185 -8.54 -4.75 -2.03
N ARG A 186 -9.71 -4.25 -2.45
CA ARG A 186 -9.95 -3.89 -3.86
C ARG A 186 -9.05 -2.77 -4.35
N TYR A 187 -8.83 -1.74 -3.53
CA TYR A 187 -7.98 -0.61 -3.88
C TYR A 187 -6.53 -1.05 -4.08
N THR A 188 -5.98 -1.82 -3.13
CA THR A 188 -4.63 -2.37 -3.23
C THR A 188 -4.49 -3.24 -4.49
N ALA A 189 -5.46 -4.12 -4.73
CA ALA A 189 -5.44 -4.98 -5.91
C ALA A 189 -5.50 -4.22 -7.24
N LEU A 190 -6.05 -3.00 -7.27
CA LEU A 190 -6.08 -2.16 -8.48
C LEU A 190 -4.75 -1.44 -8.75
N ILE A 191 -3.99 -1.11 -7.70
CA ILE A 191 -2.71 -0.40 -7.83
C ILE A 191 -1.51 -1.35 -7.96
N SER A 192 -1.66 -2.61 -7.53
CA SER A 192 -0.63 -3.64 -7.68
C SER A 192 -0.65 -4.30 -9.07
N PRO A 193 0.49 -4.45 -9.77
CA PRO A 193 0.56 -5.10 -11.05
C PRO A 193 0.26 -6.60 -10.91
N ARG A 194 -0.38 -7.14 -11.93
CA ARG A 194 -0.44 -8.58 -12.19
C ARG A 194 0.12 -8.80 -13.59
N GLU A 195 0.61 -10.00 -13.88
CA GLU A 195 1.26 -10.28 -15.17
C GLU A 195 0.38 -9.92 -16.39
N THR A 196 -0.95 -10.09 -16.26
CA THR A 196 -1.93 -9.78 -17.32
C THR A 196 -2.53 -8.38 -17.25
N ARG A 197 -2.28 -7.64 -16.17
CA ARG A 197 -2.93 -6.36 -15.92
C ARG A 197 -1.92 -5.39 -15.31
N PRO A 198 -1.43 -4.39 -16.08
CA PRO A 198 -0.72 -3.29 -15.46
C PRO A 198 -1.67 -2.63 -14.44
N GLY A 199 -1.16 -2.30 -13.25
CA GLY A 199 -1.95 -1.58 -12.24
C GLY A 199 -2.63 -0.36 -12.87
N ARG A 200 -3.89 -0.11 -12.52
CA ARG A 200 -4.59 1.12 -12.95
C ARG A 200 -3.95 2.32 -12.25
N ASN A 201 -4.12 3.52 -12.78
CA ASN A 201 -3.66 4.70 -12.05
C ASN A 201 -4.44 4.79 -10.72
N VAL A 202 -3.79 5.35 -9.71
CA VAL A 202 -4.29 5.39 -8.34
C VAL A 202 -5.58 6.21 -8.26
N THR A 203 -5.68 7.28 -9.05
CA THR A 203 -6.84 8.18 -9.11
C THR A 203 -8.09 7.55 -9.71
N ASP A 204 -7.98 6.76 -10.79
CA ASP A 204 -9.14 6.09 -11.40
C ASP A 204 -9.57 4.90 -10.56
N SER A 205 -8.63 4.27 -9.87
CA SER A 205 -8.92 3.20 -8.89
C SER A 205 -9.69 3.77 -7.71
N ALA A 206 -9.23 4.90 -7.16
CA ALA A 206 -9.95 5.68 -6.16
C ALA A 206 -11.34 6.09 -6.68
N ARG A 207 -11.45 6.73 -7.84
CA ARG A 207 -12.74 7.15 -8.41
C ARG A 207 -13.71 5.98 -8.62
N THR A 208 -13.24 4.85 -9.15
CA THR A 208 -14.08 3.67 -9.40
C THR A 208 -14.62 3.05 -8.11
N LEU A 209 -13.83 3.08 -7.02
CA LEU A 209 -14.19 2.44 -5.75
C LEU A 209 -14.92 3.37 -4.78
N LEU A 210 -14.70 4.67 -4.90
CA LEU A 210 -15.14 5.64 -3.89
C LEU A 210 -16.38 6.44 -4.33
N VAL A 211 -16.68 6.49 -5.63
CA VAL A 211 -17.85 7.21 -6.16
C VAL A 211 -19.04 6.26 -6.30
N ARG A 212 -20.12 6.52 -5.57
CA ARG A 212 -21.38 5.78 -5.69
C ARG A 212 -22.09 6.10 -7.02
N PRO A 213 -23.02 5.23 -7.48
CA PRO A 213 -23.99 5.61 -8.50
C PRO A 213 -24.70 6.90 -8.07
N GLY A 214 -24.55 7.98 -8.85
CA GLY A 214 -25.03 9.33 -8.49
C GLY A 214 -23.92 10.34 -8.12
N GLY A 215 -22.65 9.94 -8.13
CA GLY A 215 -21.51 10.89 -8.07
C GLY A 215 -21.05 11.28 -6.67
N GLN A 216 -21.71 10.82 -5.60
CA GLN A 216 -21.32 11.15 -4.22
C GLN A 216 -20.35 10.12 -3.61
N LEU A 217 -19.37 10.63 -2.88
CA LEU A 217 -18.50 9.83 -2.00
C LEU A 217 -19.26 9.45 -0.73
N ASP A 218 -19.19 8.18 -0.34
CA ASP A 218 -19.66 7.76 0.99
C ASP A 218 -18.62 8.04 2.09
N ASP A 219 -18.89 7.55 3.29
CA ASP A 219 -18.03 7.63 4.47
C ASP A 219 -16.59 7.20 4.21
N ILE A 220 -16.37 6.00 3.67
CA ILE A 220 -15.02 5.48 3.41
C ILE A 220 -14.36 6.22 2.25
N GLY A 221 -15.13 6.60 1.22
CA GLY A 221 -14.65 7.43 0.11
C GLY A 221 -14.10 8.77 0.56
N ARG A 222 -14.85 9.47 1.43
CA ARG A 222 -14.41 10.73 2.03
C ARG A 222 -13.23 10.54 2.96
N ALA A 223 -13.25 9.50 3.79
CA ALA A 223 -12.14 9.19 4.69
C ALA A 223 -10.83 8.96 3.91
N LEU A 224 -10.89 8.21 2.80
CA LEU A 224 -9.75 7.98 1.92
C LEU A 224 -9.23 9.28 1.33
N LEU A 225 -10.12 10.08 0.72
CA LEU A 225 -9.73 11.34 0.10
C LEU A 225 -9.13 12.32 1.12
N HIS A 226 -9.69 12.40 2.33
CA HIS A 226 -9.21 13.27 3.39
C HIS A 226 -7.85 12.82 3.96
N THR A 227 -7.66 11.51 4.12
CA THR A 227 -6.47 10.95 4.80
C THR A 227 -5.29 10.77 3.86
N LEU A 228 -5.53 10.29 2.65
CA LEU A 228 -4.49 9.96 1.66
C LEU A 228 -4.36 11.01 0.55
N GLY A 229 -5.38 11.85 0.35
CA GLY A 229 -5.44 12.75 -0.79
C GLY A 229 -5.76 12.02 -2.09
N ILE A 230 -5.74 12.77 -3.19
CA ILE A 230 -6.00 12.25 -4.54
C ILE A 230 -4.81 11.40 -5.03
N CYS A 231 -3.60 11.87 -4.76
CA CYS A 231 -2.34 11.25 -5.15
C CYS A 231 -1.51 10.95 -3.89
N PRO A 232 -1.63 9.75 -3.30
CA PRO A 232 -0.86 9.37 -2.12
C PRO A 232 0.63 9.19 -2.45
N PRO A 233 1.51 9.19 -1.42
CA PRO A 233 2.93 8.91 -1.58
C PRO A 233 3.19 7.62 -2.37
N GLY A 234 4.15 7.66 -3.30
CA GLY A 234 4.46 6.57 -4.23
C GLY A 234 3.70 6.63 -5.57
N THR A 235 2.70 7.51 -5.72
CA THR A 235 2.00 7.72 -6.99
C THR A 235 2.88 8.50 -7.97
N PHE A 236 2.90 8.10 -9.25
CA PHE A 236 3.51 8.90 -10.31
C PHE A 236 2.51 9.93 -10.86
N VAL A 237 2.98 11.13 -11.14
CA VAL A 237 2.17 12.25 -11.64
C VAL A 237 2.90 12.98 -12.76
N ARG A 238 2.12 13.58 -13.66
CA ARG A 238 2.58 14.57 -14.64
C ARG A 238 2.32 15.96 -14.09
N LEU A 239 3.34 16.81 -14.13
CA LEU A 239 3.26 18.21 -13.71
C LEU A 239 2.93 19.11 -14.91
N ALA A 240 2.45 20.33 -14.64
CA ALA A 240 2.08 21.32 -15.65
C ALA A 240 3.23 21.72 -16.60
N ASP A 241 4.47 21.63 -16.13
CA ASP A 241 5.67 21.83 -16.94
C ASP A 241 6.10 20.60 -17.77
N GLY A 242 5.28 19.54 -17.78
CA GLY A 242 5.51 18.32 -18.56
C GLY A 242 6.39 17.27 -17.89
N ARG A 243 7.07 17.58 -16.78
CA ARG A 243 7.90 16.61 -16.04
C ARG A 243 7.04 15.49 -15.45
N ILE A 244 7.64 14.31 -15.32
CA ILE A 244 7.03 13.19 -14.57
C ILE A 244 7.71 13.13 -13.20
N ALA A 245 6.90 13.15 -12.16
CA ALA A 245 7.35 13.13 -10.77
C ALA A 245 6.72 11.97 -9.99
N VAL A 246 7.35 11.59 -8.88
CA VAL A 246 6.77 10.69 -7.88
C VAL A 246 6.37 11.48 -6.64
N VAL A 247 5.18 11.22 -6.11
CA VAL A 247 4.72 11.81 -4.86
C VAL A 247 5.55 11.27 -3.70
N LEU A 248 6.15 12.16 -2.93
CA LEU A 248 6.96 11.81 -1.76
C LEU A 248 6.19 11.96 -0.47
N ARG A 249 5.40 13.03 -0.31
CA ARG A 249 4.65 13.31 0.93
C ARG A 249 3.34 14.02 0.69
N ARG A 250 2.37 13.76 1.57
CA ARG A 250 1.14 14.56 1.65
C ARG A 250 1.48 15.96 2.18
N SER A 251 0.76 16.99 1.72
CA SER A 251 0.86 18.35 2.26
C SER A 251 -0.39 18.72 3.07
N GLY A 252 -0.40 19.87 3.74
CA GLY A 252 -1.61 20.43 4.37
C GLY A 252 -2.72 20.81 3.40
N ARG A 253 -2.42 20.88 2.09
CA ARG A 253 -3.32 21.37 1.05
C ARG A 253 -3.85 20.20 0.21
N PRO A 254 -5.18 20.03 0.11
CA PRO A 254 -5.75 18.96 -0.70
C PRO A 254 -5.30 19.04 -2.16
N GLY A 255 -4.76 17.95 -2.70
CA GLY A 255 -4.36 17.89 -4.12
C GLY A 255 -2.98 18.47 -4.43
N GLU A 256 -2.28 19.05 -3.45
CA GLU A 256 -0.97 19.70 -3.64
C GLU A 256 0.14 19.00 -2.83
N PRO A 257 0.42 17.70 -3.05
CA PRO A 257 1.45 16.99 -2.32
C PRO A 257 2.87 17.44 -2.71
N TRP A 258 3.87 17.06 -1.93
CA TRP A 258 5.26 17.24 -2.28
C TRP A 258 5.75 16.11 -3.18
N VAL A 259 6.44 16.45 -4.27
CA VAL A 259 6.87 15.51 -5.30
C VAL A 259 8.36 15.64 -5.59
N SER A 260 8.93 14.64 -6.25
CA SER A 260 10.25 14.74 -6.88
C SER A 260 10.16 14.34 -8.34
N PRO A 261 10.57 15.20 -9.29
CA PRO A 261 10.74 14.82 -10.69
C PRO A 261 11.68 13.61 -10.82
N VAL A 262 11.32 12.70 -11.71
CA VAL A 262 12.09 11.48 -12.05
C VAL A 262 12.36 11.39 -13.54
N LEU A 263 11.55 12.06 -14.37
CA LEU A 263 11.80 12.28 -15.78
C LEU A 263 11.56 13.76 -16.13
N ASP A 264 12.40 14.33 -16.99
CA ASP A 264 12.17 15.66 -17.57
C ASP A 264 11.03 15.64 -18.62
N ALA A 265 10.72 16.80 -19.21
CA ALA A 265 9.64 16.93 -20.20
C ALA A 265 9.93 16.15 -21.49
N GLU A 266 11.20 15.92 -21.80
CA GLU A 266 11.68 15.12 -22.92
C GLU A 266 11.72 13.61 -22.61
N GLY A 267 11.50 13.22 -21.35
CA GLY A 267 11.47 11.83 -20.89
C GLY A 267 12.84 11.27 -20.48
N HIS A 268 13.85 12.10 -20.28
CA HIS A 268 15.14 11.67 -19.74
C HIS A 268 15.11 11.57 -18.21
N PRO A 269 15.82 10.59 -17.62
CA PRO A 269 15.95 10.48 -16.16
C PRO A 269 16.56 11.73 -15.52
N VAL A 270 15.90 12.24 -14.49
CA VAL A 270 16.44 13.27 -13.61
C VAL A 270 17.43 12.61 -12.65
N LEU A 271 18.71 12.96 -12.77
CA LEU A 271 19.79 12.33 -11.99
C LEU A 271 19.81 12.77 -10.52
N GLU A 272 19.50 14.04 -10.26
CA GLU A 272 19.47 14.61 -8.92
C GLU A 272 18.03 14.89 -8.51
N PRO A 273 17.45 14.07 -7.61
CA PRO A 273 16.12 14.31 -7.08
C PRO A 273 16.05 15.67 -6.39
N ILE A 274 15.03 16.46 -6.73
CA ILE A 274 14.74 17.75 -6.10
C ILE A 274 13.33 17.74 -5.54
N LEU A 275 13.13 18.46 -4.44
CA LEU A 275 11.81 18.58 -3.84
C LEU A 275 11.04 19.69 -4.55
N VAL A 276 9.84 19.36 -5.03
CA VAL A 276 8.95 20.29 -5.73
C VAL A 276 7.63 20.40 -4.96
N ASP A 277 7.23 21.63 -4.70
CA ASP A 277 5.89 21.96 -4.21
C ASP A 277 4.92 21.98 -5.39
N THR A 278 3.80 21.28 -5.31
CA THR A 278 2.77 21.27 -6.37
C THR A 278 1.66 22.29 -6.14
N GLY A 279 1.78 23.12 -5.10
CA GLY A 279 0.90 24.27 -4.88
C GLY A 279 1.27 25.51 -5.69
N ASP A 280 2.34 25.46 -6.49
CA ASP A 280 2.66 26.47 -7.50
C ASP A 280 2.02 26.07 -8.83
N ASP A 281 1.41 27.03 -9.54
CA ASP A 281 0.64 26.78 -10.77
C ASP A 281 1.53 26.17 -11.87
N ASP A 282 2.80 26.55 -11.94
CA ASP A 282 3.77 26.03 -12.92
C ASP A 282 4.14 24.55 -12.68
N THR A 283 3.92 24.04 -11.46
CA THR A 283 4.24 22.67 -11.04
C THR A 283 3.03 21.91 -10.52
N ALA A 284 1.81 22.40 -10.81
CA ALA A 284 0.57 21.74 -10.44
C ALA A 284 0.45 20.34 -11.07
N ILE A 285 -0.28 19.44 -10.41
CA ILE A 285 -0.53 18.09 -10.93
C ILE A 285 -1.58 18.16 -12.05
N GLU A 286 -1.19 17.82 -13.27
CA GLU A 286 -2.12 17.68 -14.39
C GLU A 286 -2.83 16.31 -14.38
N ALA A 287 -2.07 15.25 -14.11
CA ALA A 287 -2.59 13.88 -14.19
C ALA A 287 -1.80 12.90 -13.32
N ALA A 288 -2.48 11.91 -12.75
CA ALA A 288 -1.83 10.74 -12.17
C ALA A 288 -1.58 9.67 -13.24
N LEU A 289 -0.43 9.00 -13.13
CA LEU A 289 0.08 8.04 -14.12
C LEU A 289 0.04 6.62 -13.57
N GLN A 290 0.04 5.65 -14.48
CA GLN A 290 0.22 4.24 -14.14
C GLN A 290 1.70 3.96 -13.95
N THR A 291 2.07 3.28 -12.85
CA THR A 291 3.47 2.92 -12.57
C THR A 291 4.14 2.20 -13.75
N ALA A 292 3.42 1.28 -14.40
CA ALA A 292 3.94 0.52 -15.55
C ALA A 292 4.30 1.38 -16.78
N THR A 293 3.79 2.62 -16.87
CA THR A 293 4.08 3.55 -17.96
C THR A 293 5.34 4.38 -17.73
N VAL A 294 5.84 4.42 -16.48
CA VAL A 294 7.02 5.21 -16.11
C VAL A 294 8.24 4.29 -16.10
N ARG A 295 9.09 4.41 -17.12
CA ARG A 295 10.28 3.57 -17.29
C ARG A 295 11.53 4.22 -16.69
N VAL A 296 11.59 4.27 -15.37
CA VAL A 296 12.73 4.82 -14.64
C VAL A 296 13.11 3.91 -13.47
N ARG A 297 14.41 3.79 -13.19
CA ARG A 297 14.88 3.16 -11.95
C ARG A 297 15.00 4.24 -10.89
N LEU A 298 14.26 4.09 -9.80
CA LEU A 298 14.29 5.02 -8.69
C LEU A 298 15.44 4.71 -7.73
N ASP A 299 16.12 5.76 -7.27
CA ASP A 299 16.93 5.70 -6.06
C ASP A 299 16.03 5.97 -4.85
N HIS A 300 15.41 4.92 -4.33
CA HIS A 300 14.48 5.02 -3.21
C HIS A 300 15.14 5.63 -1.97
N ALA A 301 16.42 5.32 -1.71
CA ALA A 301 17.10 5.86 -0.54
C ALA A 301 17.27 7.37 -0.65
N ARG A 302 17.67 7.87 -1.83
CA ARG A 302 17.79 9.31 -2.06
C ARG A 302 16.44 10.02 -2.00
N LEU A 303 15.39 9.43 -2.59
CA LEU A 303 14.03 9.98 -2.56
C LEU A 303 13.45 10.03 -1.14
N LEU A 304 13.68 8.99 -0.33
CA LEU A 304 13.27 8.94 1.08
C LEU A 304 14.09 9.91 1.95
N GLN A 305 15.37 10.11 1.64
CA GLN A 305 16.17 11.13 2.31
C GLN A 305 15.66 12.54 1.99
N LEU A 306 15.35 12.79 0.72
CA LEU A 306 14.80 14.06 0.24
C LEU A 306 13.42 14.33 0.86
N SER A 307 12.56 13.32 0.97
CA SER A 307 11.21 13.49 1.53
C SER A 307 11.26 14.02 2.97
N ARG A 308 12.26 13.62 3.77
CA ARG A 308 12.43 14.10 5.16
C ARG A 308 12.78 15.59 5.29
N GLN A 309 13.12 16.26 4.19
CA GLN A 309 13.38 17.70 4.14
C GLN A 309 12.10 18.53 3.97
N VAL A 310 10.97 17.88 3.66
CA VAL A 310 9.67 18.54 3.58
C VAL A 310 9.32 19.17 4.94
N PRO A 311 8.87 20.43 4.98
CA PRO A 311 8.42 21.06 6.21
C PRO A 311 7.34 20.21 6.89
N VAL A 312 7.57 19.83 8.15
CA VAL A 312 6.64 19.00 8.93
C VAL A 312 5.29 19.74 9.05
N ARG A 313 4.19 19.04 8.75
CA ARG A 313 2.83 19.52 9.03
C ARG A 313 2.74 19.94 10.50
N ALA A 314 2.33 21.17 10.78
CA ALA A 314 1.74 21.47 12.08
C ALA A 314 0.53 20.54 12.24
N ARG A 315 0.54 19.71 13.29
CA ARG A 315 -0.56 18.79 13.62
C ARG A 315 -1.79 19.57 14.03
#